data_AF-A0A418MK66-F1
#
_entry.id   AF-A0A418MK66-F1
#
_cell.length_a   1.000
_cell.length_b   1.000
_cell.length_c   1.000
_cell.angle_alpha   90.00
_cell.angle_beta   90.00
_cell.angle_gamma   90.00
#
_symmetry.space_group_name_H-M   'P 1'
#
loop_
_entity.id
_entity.type
_entity.pdbx_description
1 polymer ?
#
loop_
_entity_poly.entity_id
_entity_poly.type
_entity_poly.pdbx_seq_one_letter_code
_entity_poly.pdbx_strand_id
1 'polypeptide(L)' 'MKQHCDHQADCLKMIQLILDGEATEQQLEKLKVNLETCQPCIQMYHLEKEIKELLQGRMEKKCCPEKLVATIKARIDSFS' A
#
# COMPACT_ATOMS: atom_id res chain seq x y z
N MET A 1 4.63 -24.39 6.69
CA MET A 1 3.78 -23.34 6.09
C MET A 1 2.32 -23.72 6.24
N LYS A 2 1.47 -22.82 6.75
CA LYS A 2 0.01 -23.05 6.89
C LYS A 2 -0.66 -23.02 5.52
N GLN A 3 -1.67 -23.86 5.31
CA GLN A 3 -2.46 -23.96 4.07
C GLN A 3 -3.80 -23.21 4.14
N HIS A 4 -4.25 -22.85 5.35
CA HIS A 4 -5.48 -22.08 5.59
C HIS A 4 -5.16 -20.86 6.48
N CYS A 5 -5.90 -19.77 6.30
CA CYS A 5 -5.79 -18.57 7.13
C CYS A 5 -7.17 -18.19 7.68
N ASP A 6 -7.36 -18.38 8.98
CA ASP A 6 -8.64 -18.08 9.65
C ASP A 6 -8.95 -16.58 9.71
N HIS A 7 -7.93 -15.73 9.51
CA HIS A 7 -8.01 -14.26 9.55
C HIS A 7 -7.69 -13.65 8.19
N GLN A 8 -8.13 -14.31 7.11
CA GLN A 8 -7.79 -13.91 5.74
C GLN A 8 -8.15 -12.44 5.45
N ALA A 9 -9.31 -11.97 5.90
CA ALA A 9 -9.77 -10.60 5.67
C ALA A 9 -8.86 -9.55 6.33
N ASP A 10 -8.39 -9.81 7.55
CA ASP A 10 -7.49 -8.89 8.25
C ASP A 10 -6.08 -8.92 7.66
N CYS A 11 -5.63 -10.09 7.21
CA CYS A 11 -4.36 -10.22 6.48
C CYS A 11 -4.41 -9.45 5.16
N LEU A 12 -5.53 -9.51 4.43
CA LEU A 12 -5.71 -8.77 3.18
C LEU A 12 -5.63 -7.25 3.42
N LYS A 13 -6.35 -6.73 4.42
CA LYS A 13 -6.29 -5.31 4.79
C LYS A 13 -4.86 -4.88 5.13
N MET A 14 -4.12 -5.71 5.87
CA MET A 14 -2.73 -5.42 6.22
C MET A 14 -1.81 -5.41 4.99
N ILE A 15 -2.00 -6.37 4.07
CA ILE A 15 -1.29 -6.42 2.79
C ILE A 15 -1.52 -5.14 1.98
N GLN A 16 -2.77 -4.69 1.88
CA GLN A 16 -3.13 -3.48 1.14
C GLN A 16 -2.49 -2.23 1.76
N LEU A 17 -2.57 -2.05 3.09
CA LEU A 17 -1.90 -0.94 3.79
C LEU A 17 -0.40 -0.89 3.50
N ILE A 18 0.26 -2.05 3.48
CA ILE A 18 1.70 -2.15 3.22
C ILE A 18 2.01 -1.82 1.77
N LEU A 19 1.23 -2.36 0.82
CA LEU A 19 1.40 -2.06 -0.59
C LEU A 19 1.16 -0.57 -0.87
N ASP A 20 0.21 0.06 -0.19
CA ASP A 20 -0.12 1.49 -0.27
C ASP A 20 0.89 2.43 0.40
N GLY A 21 1.82 1.88 1.18
CA GLY A 21 2.83 2.69 1.88
C GLY A 21 2.26 3.42 3.09
N GLU A 22 1.09 2.99 3.58
CA GLU A 22 0.39 3.58 4.72
C GLU A 22 0.65 2.82 6.04
N ALA A 23 1.34 1.69 5.97
CA ALA A 23 1.63 0.86 7.12
C ALA A 23 2.79 1.40 7.98
N THR A 24 2.67 1.23 9.30
CA THR A 24 3.76 1.48 10.26
C THR A 24 4.83 0.39 10.19
N GLU A 25 6.02 0.67 10.74
CA GLU A 25 7.11 -0.32 10.82
C GLU A 25 6.68 -1.57 11.59
N GLN A 26 5.90 -1.41 12.67
CA GLN A 26 5.37 -2.52 13.45
C GLN A 26 4.42 -3.40 12.63
N GLN A 27 3.59 -2.79 11.77
CA GLN A 27 2.68 -3.50 10.87
C GLN A 27 3.45 -4.26 9.79
N LEU A 28 4.51 -3.67 9.25
CA LEU A 28 5.40 -4.30 8.28
C LEU A 28 6.03 -5.57 8.86
N GLU A 29 6.58 -5.48 10.06
CA GLU A 29 7.23 -6.62 10.72
C GLU A 29 6.23 -7.75 11.02
N LYS A 30 5.03 -7.39 11.50
CA LYS A 30 3.94 -8.35 11.73
C LYS A 30 3.54 -9.08 10.43
N LEU A 31 3.48 -8.37 9.30
CA LEU A 31 3.14 -9.01 8.02
C LEU A 31 4.26 -9.94 7.55
N LYS A 32 5.54 -9.56 7.67
CA LYS A 32 6.67 -10.42 7.25
C LYS A 32 6.60 -11.80 7.89
N VAL A 33 6.43 -11.85 9.22
CA VAL A 33 6.28 -13.11 9.97
C VAL A 33 5.08 -13.94 9.46
N ASN A 34 3.97 -13.28 9.12
CA ASN A 34 2.81 -13.96 8.55
C ASN A 34 3.08 -14.52 7.15
N LEU A 35 3.79 -13.79 6.29
CA LEU A 35 4.10 -14.23 4.93
C LEU A 35 5.06 -15.43 4.91
N GLU A 36 5.98 -15.51 5.86
CA GLU A 36 6.90 -16.66 6.01
C GLU A 36 6.17 -17.93 6.49
N THR A 37 5.08 -17.78 7.22
CA THR A 37 4.41 -18.91 7.88
C THR A 37 3.07 -19.32 7.25
N CYS A 38 2.51 -18.51 6.34
CA CYS A 38 1.17 -18.70 5.79
C CYS A 38 1.13 -18.62 4.25
N GLN A 39 0.96 -19.78 3.60
CA GLN A 39 0.88 -19.89 2.14
C GLN A 39 -0.27 -19.08 1.51
N PRO A 40 -1.52 -19.11 2.00
CA PRO A 40 -2.56 -18.30 1.37
C PRO A 40 -2.28 -16.80 1.49
N CYS A 41 -1.61 -16.35 2.56
CA CYS A 41 -1.22 -14.94 2.70
C CYS A 41 -0.13 -14.53 1.69
N ILE A 42 0.86 -15.40 1.42
CA ILE A 42 1.90 -15.08 0.42
C ILE A 42 1.31 -15.01 -0.99
N GLN A 43 0.41 -15.93 -1.34
CA GLN A 43 -0.30 -15.91 -2.62
C GLN A 43 -1.14 -14.64 -2.78
N MET A 44 -1.87 -14.25 -1.72
CA MET A 44 -2.68 -13.03 -1.70
C MET A 44 -1.82 -11.77 -1.82
N TYR A 45 -0.67 -11.72 -1.15
CA TYR A 45 0.28 -10.61 -1.29
C TYR A 45 0.76 -10.45 -2.74
N HIS A 46 1.14 -11.54 -3.40
CA HIS A 46 1.57 -11.50 -4.80
C HIS A 46 0.45 -11.04 -5.72
N LEU A 47 -0.76 -11.55 -5.54
CA LEU A 47 -1.92 -11.15 -6.33
C LEU A 47 -2.23 -9.64 -6.19
N GLU A 48 -2.33 -9.14 -4.96
CA GLU A 48 -2.61 -7.72 -4.70
C GLU A 48 -1.50 -6.82 -5.25
N LYS A 49 -0.25 -7.26 -5.16
CA LYS A 49 0.89 -6.55 -5.74
C LYS A 49 0.77 -6.45 -7.26
N GLU A 50 0.49 -7.56 -7.95
CA GLU A 50 0.32 -7.58 -9.40
C GLU A 50 -0.86 -6.71 -9.86
N ILE A 51 -1.99 -6.77 -9.14
CA ILE A 51 -3.16 -5.91 -9.41
C ILE A 51 -2.77 -4.43 -9.28
N LYS A 52 -2.06 -4.08 -8.21
CA LYS A 52 -1.62 -2.71 -7.98
C LYS A 52 -0.67 -2.23 -9.08
N GLU A 53 0.31 -3.03 -9.47
CA GLU A 53 1.24 -2.73 -10.56
C GLU A 53 0.51 -2.55 -11.90
N LEU A 54 -0.46 -3.42 -12.20
CA LEU A 54 -1.31 -3.32 -13.38
C LEU A 54 -2.10 -2.01 -13.41
N LEU A 55 -2.74 -1.65 -12.29
CA LEU A 55 -3.48 -0.39 -12.18
C LEU A 55 -2.55 0.81 -12.36
N GLN A 56 -1.39 0.81 -11.70
CA GLN A 56 -0.39 1.87 -11.84
C GLN A 56 0.13 2.02 -13.28
N GLY A 57 0.28 0.92 -14.00
CA GLY A 57 0.67 0.93 -15.41
C GLY A 57 -0.40 1.46 -16.36
N ARG A 58 -1.68 1.40 -15.98
CA ARG A 58 -2.82 1.87 -16.80
C ARG A 58 -3.29 3.28 -16.46
N MET A 59 -2.91 3.81 -15.30
CA MET A 59 -3.28 5.16 -14.89
C MET A 59 -2.50 6.21 -15.68
N GLU A 60 -3.22 7.18 -16.24
CA GLU A 60 -2.60 8.37 -16.83
C GLU A 60 -2.03 9.24 -15.71
N LYS A 61 -0.71 9.46 -15.74
CA LYS A 61 -0.05 10.39 -14.83
C LYS A 61 -0.31 11.83 -15.27
N LYS A 62 -1.28 12.49 -14.62
CA LYS A 62 -1.55 13.91 -14.85
C LYS A 62 -0.63 14.76 -13.99
N CYS A 63 0.00 15.75 -14.62
CA CYS A 63 0.73 16.77 -13.86
C CYS A 63 -0.23 17.51 -12.93
N CYS A 64 0.24 17.82 -11.71
CA CYS A 64 -0.48 18.68 -10.80
C CYS A 64 -0.68 20.06 -11.46
N PRO A 65 -1.90 20.62 -11.51
CA PRO A 65 -2.13 21.94 -12.09
C PRO A 65 -1.25 23.01 -11.44
N GLU A 66 -0.57 23.83 -12.24
CA GLU A 66 0.39 24.83 -11.75
C GLU A 66 -0.23 25.79 -10.71
N LYS A 67 -1.50 26.15 -10.90
CA LYS A 67 -2.25 26.99 -9.96
C LYS A 67 -2.36 26.34 -8.57
N LEU A 68 -2.56 25.02 -8.50
CA LEU A 68 -2.62 24.30 -7.24
C LEU A 68 -1.24 24.29 -6.57
N VAL A 69 -0.17 24.03 -7.35
CA VAL A 69 1.21 24.08 -6.86
C VAL A 69 1.54 25.46 -6.28
N ALA A 70 1.21 26.54 -7.01
CA ALA A 70 1.43 27.91 -6.56
C ALA A 70 0.66 28.23 -5.27
N THR A 71 -0.60 27.77 -5.18
CA THR A 71 -1.46 27.98 -4.00
C THR A 71 -0.89 27.27 -2.77
N ILE A 72 -0.42 26.03 -2.93
CA ILE A 72 0.20 25.26 -1.84
C ILE A 72 1.48 25.97 -1.35
N LYS A 73 2.36 26.39 -2.26
CA LYS A 73 3.59 27.13 -1.91
C LYS A 73 3.29 28.41 -1.14
N ALA A 74 2.39 29.25 -1.66
CA ALA A 74 1.99 30.49 -1.00
C ALA A 74 1.41 30.26 0.40
N ARG A 75 0.68 29.15 0.62
CA ARG A 75 0.15 28.79 1.93
C ARG A 75 1.26 28.38 2.90
N ILE A 76 2.26 27.63 2.45
CA ILE A 76 3.44 27.27 3.24
C ILE A 76 4.21 28.53 3.65
N ASP A 77 4.47 29.42 2.70
CA ASP A 77 5.19 30.68 2.94
C ASP A 77 4.44 31.60 3.92
N SER A 78 3.11 31.49 4.03
CA SER A 78 2.32 32.26 5.00
C SER A 78 2.44 31.78 6.46
N PHE A 79 3.07 30.62 6.69
CA PHE A 79 3.35 30.10 8.03
C PHE A 79 4.78 30.41 8.52
N SER A 80 5.65 30.91 7.63
CA SER A 80 7.00 31.41 7.95
C SER A 80 6.99 32.90 8.25
#